data_AF-A0A820IW41-F1
#
_entry.id   AF-A0A820IW41-F1
#
_cell.length_a   1.000
_cell.length_b   1.000
_cell.length_c   1.000
_cell.angle_alpha   90.00
_cell.angle_beta   90.00
_cell.angle_gamma   90.00
#
_symmetry.space_group_name_H-M   'P 1'
#
loop_
_entity.id
_entity.type
_entity.pdbx_description
1 polymer ?
#
loop_
_entity_poly.entity_id
_entity_poly.type
_entity_poly.pdbx_seq_one_letter_code
_entity_poly.pdbx_strand_id
1 'polypeptide(L)' 'QDAFPFKGPQVYDKNVRLQFGRCPVRALFPEALQIFSKKQDQFKNFISHRMCLSDAPKAYEMFDQRLARKIIFDLQI' A
#
# COMPACT_ATOMS: atom_id res chain seq x y z
N GLN A 1 -7.78 2.59 -24.06
CA GLN A 1 -8.36 2.27 -22.74
C GLN A 1 -8.64 0.80 -22.74
N ASP A 2 -7.96 0.05 -21.89
CA ASP A 2 -8.19 -1.39 -21.78
C ASP A 2 -9.61 -1.65 -21.29
N ALA A 3 -10.26 -2.66 -21.86
CA ALA A 3 -11.59 -3.05 -21.44
C ALA A 3 -11.56 -3.50 -19.96
N PHE A 4 -12.56 -3.09 -19.18
CA PHE A 4 -12.68 -3.52 -17.80
C PHE A 4 -12.79 -5.06 -17.75
N PRO A 5 -12.10 -5.74 -16.80
CA PRO A 5 -11.91 -7.20 -16.86
C PRO A 5 -13.20 -8.02 -16.63
N PHE A 6 -14.32 -7.36 -16.35
CA PHE A 6 -15.63 -7.98 -16.15
C PHE A 6 -16.76 -7.04 -16.59
N LYS A 7 -17.89 -7.63 -16.97
CA LYS A 7 -19.11 -6.91 -17.38
C LYS A 7 -20.10 -6.78 -16.22
N GLY A 8 -20.96 -5.77 -16.28
CA GLY A 8 -22.03 -5.54 -15.28
C GLY A 8 -22.89 -6.77 -14.96
N PRO A 9 -23.38 -7.54 -15.94
CA PRO A 9 -24.15 -8.75 -15.67
C PRO A 9 -23.35 -9.81 -14.89
N GLN A 10 -22.06 -9.99 -15.19
CA GLN A 10 -21.23 -11.00 -14.52
C GLN A 10 -21.04 -10.71 -13.03
N VAL A 11 -21.01 -9.43 -12.65
CA VAL A 11 -20.91 -9.03 -11.23
C VAL A 11 -22.28 -9.07 -10.55
N TYR A 12 -23.35 -8.80 -11.30
CA TYR A 12 -24.72 -8.92 -10.81
C TYR A 12 -25.08 -10.38 -10.51
N ASP A 13 -24.84 -11.30 -11.45
CA ASP A 13 -25.13 -12.73 -11.30
C ASP A 13 -24.39 -13.36 -10.11
N LYS A 14 -23.25 -12.77 -9.72
CA LYS A 14 -22.43 -13.20 -8.58
C LYS A 14 -22.74 -12.44 -7.28
N ASN A 15 -23.73 -11.55 -7.28
CA ASN A 15 -24.08 -10.68 -6.14
C ASN A 15 -22.86 -9.93 -5.57
N VAL A 16 -21.97 -9.44 -6.44
CA VAL A 16 -20.76 -8.74 -6.00
C VAL A 16 -21.14 -7.40 -5.38
N ARG A 17 -20.72 -7.17 -4.14
CA ARG A 17 -20.82 -5.87 -3.46
C ARG A 17 -19.51 -5.10 -3.61
N LEU A 18 -19.57 -3.94 -4.24
CA LEU A 18 -18.46 -3.00 -4.30
C LEU A 18 -18.56 -1.99 -3.15
N GLN A 19 -17.46 -1.81 -2.41
CA GLN A 19 -17.36 -0.84 -1.33
C GLN A 19 -16.21 0.10 -1.62
N PHE A 20 -16.50 1.39 -1.69
CA PHE A 20 -15.52 2.44 -1.97
C PHE A 20 -15.41 3.37 -0.78
N GLY A 21 -14.22 3.90 -0.56
CA GLY A 21 -13.94 4.83 0.53
C GLY A 21 -12.49 4.79 0.96
N ARG A 22 -12.10 5.75 1.80
CA ARG A 22 -10.78 5.73 2.45
C ARG A 22 -10.78 4.68 3.56
N CYS A 23 -9.63 4.03 3.77
CA CYS A 23 -9.45 3.10 4.88
C CYS A 23 -9.70 3.80 6.23
N PRO A 24 -10.54 3.27 7.14
CA PRO A 24 -10.81 3.85 8.45
C PRO A 24 -9.65 3.55 9.43
N VAL A 25 -8.48 4.14 9.16
CA VAL A 25 -7.22 3.82 9.86
C VAL A 25 -7.36 3.91 11.37
N ARG A 26 -7.98 4.98 11.91
CA ARG A 26 -8.08 5.19 13.37
C ARG A 26 -8.86 4.08 14.09
N ALA A 27 -9.88 3.52 13.45
CA ALA A 27 -10.68 2.45 14.02
C ALA A 27 -9.93 1.11 14.00
N LEU A 28 -9.22 0.83 12.90
CA LEU A 28 -8.58 -0.48 12.69
C LEU A 28 -7.14 -0.57 13.24
N PHE A 29 -6.46 0.57 13.42
CA PHE A 29 -5.04 0.60 13.74
C PHE A 29 -4.66 -0.15 15.03
N PRO A 30 -5.40 -0.05 16.15
CA PRO A 30 -5.03 -0.76 17.38
C PRO A 30 -4.97 -2.28 17.19
N GLU A 31 -5.98 -2.86 16.55
CA GLU A 31 -6.03 -4.30 16.27
C GLU A 31 -4.97 -4.71 15.24
N ALA A 32 -4.80 -3.91 14.18
CA ALA A 32 -3.79 -4.15 13.15
C ALA A 32 -2.37 -4.16 13.73
N LEU A 33 -2.07 -3.25 14.66
CA LEU A 33 -0.78 -3.18 15.33
C LEU A 33 -0.50 -4.41 16.20
N GLN A 34 -1.50 -4.92 16.91
CA GLN A 34 -1.37 -6.16 17.70
C GLN A 34 -1.06 -7.37 16.82
N ILE A 35 -1.70 -7.46 15.64
CA ILE A 35 -1.42 -8.51 14.65
C ILE A 35 -0.01 -8.33 14.08
N PHE A 36 0.34 -7.09 13.72
CA PHE A 36 1.64 -6.77 13.16
C PHE A 36 2.78 -7.14 14.12
N SER A 37 2.66 -6.84 15.41
CA SER A 37 3.66 -7.22 16.42
C SER A 37 3.94 -8.74 16.42
N LYS A 38 2.91 -9.57 16.19
CA LYS A 38 3.04 -11.04 16.10
C LYS A 38 3.55 -11.55 14.75
N LYS A 39 3.49 -10.74 13.69
CA LYS A 39 3.74 -11.14 12.30
C LYS A 39 4.81 -10.31 11.60
N GLN A 40 5.48 -9.41 12.32
CA GLN A 40 6.46 -8.47 11.77
C GLN A 40 7.58 -9.17 10.97
N ASP A 41 7.91 -10.41 11.32
CA ASP A 41 8.92 -11.19 10.59
C ASP A 41 8.56 -11.40 9.11
N GLN A 42 7.27 -11.46 8.77
CA GLN A 42 6.79 -11.58 7.40
C GLN A 42 7.05 -10.30 6.58
N PHE A 43 7.30 -9.17 7.25
CA PHE A 43 7.49 -7.86 6.65
C PHE A 43 8.96 -7.43 6.59
N LYS A 44 9.92 -8.30 6.95
CA LYS A 44 11.36 -7.98 6.93
C LYS A 44 11.83 -7.36 5.61
N ASN A 45 11.30 -7.86 4.49
CA ASN A 45 11.67 -7.44 3.14
C ASN A 45 10.61 -6.53 2.50
N PHE A 46 9.73 -5.93 3.30
CA PHE A 46 8.67 -5.05 2.80
C PHE A 46 9.23 -3.70 2.37
N ILE A 47 10.17 -3.15 3.15
CA ILE A 47 10.87 -1.90 2.84
C ILE A 47 11.92 -2.21 1.77
N SER A 48 11.80 -1.58 0.61
CA SER A 48 12.75 -1.76 -0.49
C SER A 48 13.94 -0.82 -0.41
N HIS A 49 13.74 0.42 0.06
CA HIS A 49 14.80 1.43 0.17
C HIS A 49 14.66 2.25 1.46
N ARG A 50 15.80 2.65 2.01
CA ARG A 50 15.92 3.70 3.03
C ARG A 50 16.79 4.80 2.46
N MET A 51 16.33 6.05 2.56
CA MET A 51 16.96 7.20 1.93
C MET A 51 16.89 8.41 2.86
N CYS A 52 17.77 9.39 2.68
CA CYS A 52 17.67 10.66 3.39
C CYS A 52 16.49 11.48 2.88
N LEU A 53 15.94 12.35 3.72
CA LEU A 53 14.86 13.26 3.30
C LEU A 53 15.28 14.19 2.15
N SER A 54 16.56 14.55 2.08
CA SER A 54 17.15 15.32 0.97
C SER A 54 16.98 14.65 -0.39
N ASP A 55 16.92 13.32 -0.43
CA ASP A 55 16.79 12.53 -1.65
C ASP A 55 15.32 12.28 -2.04
N ALA A 56 14.36 12.92 -1.36
CA ALA A 56 12.94 12.74 -1.63
C ALA A 56 12.54 12.93 -3.10
N PRO A 57 13.02 13.97 -3.84
CA PRO A 57 12.66 14.11 -5.25
C PRO A 57 13.01 12.87 -6.09
N LYS A 58 14.24 12.36 -5.92
CA LYS A 58 14.70 11.14 -6.59
C LYS A 58 13.90 9.90 -6.17
N ALA A 59 13.57 9.79 -4.89
CA ALA A 59 12.77 8.69 -4.37
C ALA A 59 11.36 8.65 -4.99
N TYR A 60 10.73 9.82 -5.19
CA TYR A 60 9.44 9.92 -5.89
C TYR A 60 9.54 9.50 -7.36
N GLU A 61 10.59 9.91 -8.08
CA GLU A 61 10.84 9.46 -9.46
C GLU A 61 11.01 7.93 -9.54
N MET A 62 11.82 7.34 -8.65
CA MET A 62 12.00 5.89 -8.58
C MET A 62 10.69 5.14 -8.30
N PHE A 63 9.83 5.69 -7.44
CA PHE A 63 8.54 5.09 -7.12
C PHE A 63 7.57 5.16 -8.32
N ASP A 64 7.51 6.29 -9.01
CA ASP A 64 6.68 6.48 -10.21
C ASP A 64 7.10 5.53 -11.35
N GLN A 65 8.41 5.35 -11.55
CA GLN A 65 8.98 4.39 -12.50
C GLN A 65 8.86 2.92 -12.06
N ARG A 66 8.20 2.65 -10.93
CA ARG A 66 8.01 1.30 -10.34
C ARG A 66 9.32 0.57 -10.02
N LEU A 67 10.41 1.32 -9.83
CA LEU A 67 11.71 0.78 -9.44
C LEU A 67 11.80 0.52 -7.93
N ALA A 68 10.87 1.06 -7.14
CA ALA A 68 10.78 0.86 -5.70
C ALA A 68 9.37 0.44 -5.28
N ARG A 69 9.27 -0.46 -4.28
CA ARG A 69 7.98 -0.89 -3.71
C ARG A 69 7.57 -0.05 -2.50
N LYS A 70 8.50 0.17 -1.57
CA LYS A 70 8.28 0.96 -0.35
C LYS A 70 9.58 1.63 0.07
N ILE A 71 9.58 2.96 0.05
CA ILE A 71 10.70 3.79 0.50
C ILE A 71 10.35 4.36 1.88
N ILE A 72 11.33 4.38 2.79
CA ILE A 72 11.25 5.10 4.06
C ILE A 72 12.33 6.17 4.07
N PHE A 73 11.98 7.36 4.55
CA PHE A 73 12.93 8.44 4.76
C PHE A 73 13.40 8.44 6.21
N ASP A 74 14.72 8.37 6.39
CA ASP A 74 15.33 8.56 7.70
C ASP A 74 15.45 10.06 7.96
N LEU A 75 14.79 10.52 9.02
CA LEU A 75 14.88 11.90 9.49
C LEU A 75 16.15 12.01 10.34
N GLN A 76 17.20 12.62 9.79
CA GLN A 76 18.33 13.08 10.58
C GLN A 76 17.85 14.31 11.35
N ILE A 77 17.41 14.10 12.59
CA ILE A 77 17.17 15.16 13.58
C ILE A 77 18.45 15.32 14.39
#